data_AF-A0A5M3WUN6-F1
#
_entry.id   AF-A0A5M3WUN6-F1
#
_cell.length_a   1.000
_cell.length_b   1.000
_cell.length_c   1.000
_cell.angle_alpha   90.00
_cell.angle_beta   90.00
_cell.angle_gamma   90.00
#
_symmetry.space_group_name_H-M   'P 1'
#
loop_
_entity.id
_entity.type
_entity.pdbx_description
1 polymer ?
#
loop_
_entity_poly.entity_id
_entity_poly.type
_entity_poly.pdbx_seq_one_letter_code
_entity_poly.pdbx_strand_id
1 'polypeptide(L)'
;MQYYQVFISSEQTAQANRILDALMAKQLILGGPVIGGPAKFLWNFKDSAVPEGMRKHKLLTLDQDYNYIVSYTREDLKEELVRVAEATSLEEVCMISFLPMELNESLRNLLDATFEGREDSAAPEPVDAVAALTFVPSAEVPERTKSSF
;
A
#
# COMPACT_ATOMS: atom_id res chain seq x y z
N MET A 1 6.91 16.07 11.00
CA MET A 1 5.83 15.33 10.31
C MET A 1 5.70 13.95 10.93
N GLN A 2 4.48 13.48 11.24
CA GLN A 2 4.25 12.11 11.70
C GLN A 2 4.01 11.20 10.48
N TYR A 3 4.68 10.06 10.48
CA TYR A 3 4.55 9.03 9.45
C TYR A 3 3.84 7.79 10.00
N TYR A 4 3.19 7.07 9.11
CA TYR A 4 2.47 5.83 9.41
C TYR A 4 2.90 4.74 8.45
N GLN A 5 2.99 3.52 8.97
CA GLN A 5 2.89 2.35 8.12
C GLN A 5 1.39 2.10 7.84
N VAL A 6 1.05 1.93 6.56
CA VAL A 6 -0.33 1.66 6.13
C VAL A 6 -0.42 0.25 5.60
N PHE A 7 -1.48 -0.44 6.01
CA PHE A 7 -1.88 -1.74 5.48
C PHE A 7 -3.18 -1.57 4.72
N ILE A 8 -3.21 -1.98 3.47
CA ILE A 8 -4.39 -1.91 2.60
C ILE A 8 -4.69 -3.31 2.08
N SER A 9 -5.90 -3.79 2.29
CA SER A 9 -6.30 -5.10 1.81
C SER A 9 -6.51 -5.15 0.30
N SER A 10 -6.44 -6.36 -0.25
CA SER A 10 -6.94 -6.68 -1.59
C SER A 10 -7.16 -8.18 -1.72
N GLU A 11 -8.21 -8.57 -2.44
CA GLU A 11 -8.53 -9.98 -2.71
C GLU A 11 -7.56 -10.60 -3.73
N GLN A 12 -6.97 -9.77 -4.60
CA GLN A 12 -6.13 -10.23 -5.71
C GLN A 12 -4.90 -9.35 -5.90
N THR A 13 -3.78 -9.93 -6.31
CA THR A 13 -2.54 -9.19 -6.58
C THR A 13 -2.74 -8.10 -7.66
N ALA A 14 -3.57 -8.37 -8.68
CA ALA A 14 -3.90 -7.38 -9.70
C ALA A 14 -4.72 -6.19 -9.15
N GLN A 15 -5.55 -6.40 -8.13
CA GLN A 15 -6.20 -5.30 -7.42
C GLN A 15 -5.20 -4.54 -6.56
N ALA A 16 -4.33 -5.25 -5.83
CA ALA A 16 -3.28 -4.66 -5.01
C ALA A 16 -2.40 -3.70 -5.82
N ASN A 17 -1.94 -4.15 -7.00
CA ASN A 17 -1.12 -3.33 -7.89
C ASN A 17 -1.88 -2.11 -8.43
N ARG A 18 -3.16 -2.24 -8.79
CA ARG A 18 -3.98 -1.09 -9.22
C ARG A 18 -4.12 -0.04 -8.11
N ILE A 19 -4.35 -0.47 -6.87
CA ILE A 19 -4.40 0.43 -5.72
C ILE A 19 -3.02 1.10 -5.53
N LEU A 20 -1.93 0.33 -5.60
CA LEU A 20 -0.57 0.84 -5.48
C LEU A 20 -0.29 1.93 -6.53
N ASP A 21 -0.59 1.65 -7.79
CA ASP A 21 -0.40 2.58 -8.92
C ASP A 21 -1.21 3.87 -8.72
N ALA A 22 -2.49 3.75 -8.34
CA ALA A 22 -3.36 4.90 -8.13
C ALA A 22 -2.89 5.81 -6.99
N LEU A 23 -2.37 5.22 -5.91
CA LEU A 23 -1.84 5.96 -4.77
C LEU A 23 -0.46 6.58 -5.07
N MET A 24 0.43 5.85 -5.74
CA MET A 24 1.75 6.33 -6.14
C MET A 24 1.66 7.45 -7.19
N ALA A 25 0.72 7.37 -8.13
CA ALA A 25 0.47 8.41 -9.12
C ALA A 25 0.12 9.78 -8.51
N LYS A 26 -0.36 9.79 -7.26
CA LYS A 26 -0.71 10.98 -6.48
C LYS A 26 0.27 11.26 -5.32
N GLN A 27 1.38 10.51 -5.27
CA GLN A 27 2.36 10.50 -4.18
C GLN A 27 1.70 10.45 -2.80
N LEU A 28 0.68 9.60 -2.64
CA LEU A 28 -0.03 9.40 -1.36
C LEU A 28 0.68 8.40 -0.46
N ILE A 29 1.54 7.59 -1.06
CA ILE A 29 2.34 6.57 -0.38
C ILE A 29 3.75 6.52 -0.97
N LEU A 30 4.69 5.93 -0.23
CA LEU A 30 6.02 5.58 -0.74
C LEU A 30 5.98 4.50 -1.82
N GLY A 31 4.99 3.60 -1.76
CA GLY A 31 5.02 2.30 -2.43
C GLY A 31 5.38 1.18 -1.46
N GLY A 32 5.54 -0.06 -1.93
CA GLY A 32 5.91 -1.17 -1.07
C GLY A 32 5.45 -2.53 -1.57
N PRO A 33 5.73 -3.60 -0.80
CA PRO A 33 5.39 -4.95 -1.20
C PRO A 33 3.89 -5.23 -1.11
N VAL A 34 3.45 -6.13 -1.97
CA VAL A 34 2.19 -6.87 -1.82
C VAL A 34 2.53 -8.22 -1.19
N ILE A 35 1.97 -8.49 -0.01
CA ILE A 35 2.16 -9.73 0.73
C ILE A 35 0.85 -10.51 0.70
N GLY A 36 0.90 -11.75 0.20
CA GLY A 36 -0.28 -12.60 0.01
C GLY A 36 -0.20 -13.92 0.77
N GLY A 37 -1.37 -14.47 1.12
CA GLY A 37 -1.48 -15.81 1.69
C GLY A 37 -2.92 -16.21 2.03
N PRO A 38 -3.11 -17.44 2.56
CA PRO A 38 -4.43 -17.91 2.94
C PRO A 38 -4.98 -17.11 4.13
N ALA A 39 -6.23 -16.68 4.02
CA ALA A 39 -6.93 -15.94 5.06
C ALA A 39 -8.27 -16.59 5.41
N LYS A 40 -8.73 -16.33 6.63
CA LYS A 40 -10.05 -16.73 7.11
C LYS A 40 -10.76 -15.52 7.69
N PHE A 41 -12.00 -15.30 7.26
CA PHE A 41 -12.83 -14.19 7.72
C PHE A 41 -14.10 -14.68 8.37
N LEU A 42 -14.54 -13.95 9.39
CA LEU A 42 -15.91 -14.02 9.90
C LEU A 42 -16.70 -12.91 9.21
N TRP A 43 -17.71 -13.28 8.44
CA TRP A 43 -18.49 -12.32 7.66
C TRP A 43 -19.99 -12.51 7.86
N ASN A 44 -20.70 -11.40 8.01
CA ASN A 44 -22.16 -11.39 8.08
C ASN A 44 -22.70 -10.67 6.84
N PHE A 45 -23.22 -11.46 5.90
CA PHE A 45 -23.67 -10.94 4.61
C PHE A 45 -24.98 -10.14 4.65
N LYS A 46 -25.58 -9.92 5.82
CA LYS A 46 -26.87 -9.21 5.95
C LYS A 46 -26.89 -7.90 5.17
N ASP A 47 -25.81 -7.12 5.26
CA ASP A 47 -25.71 -5.79 4.66
C ASP A 47 -24.78 -5.77 3.44
N SER A 48 -24.42 -6.95 2.94
CA SER A 48 -23.46 -7.12 1.84
C SER A 48 -24.09 -7.17 0.46
N ALA A 49 -23.30 -6.86 -0.55
CA ALA A 49 -23.67 -6.85 -1.96
C ALA A 49 -23.75 -8.27 -2.58
N VAL A 50 -24.11 -9.28 -1.77
CA VAL A 50 -24.33 -10.67 -2.22
C VAL A 50 -25.78 -10.89 -2.68
N PRO A 51 -26.12 -12.03 -3.31
CA PRO A 51 -27.51 -12.33 -3.68
C PRO A 51 -28.49 -12.26 -2.48
N GLU A 52 -29.72 -11.82 -2.71
CA GLU A 52 -30.73 -11.55 -1.65
C GLU A 52 -30.93 -12.74 -0.71
N GLY A 53 -30.94 -13.97 -1.24
CA GLY A 53 -31.10 -15.19 -0.44
C GLY A 53 -29.99 -15.42 0.61
N MET A 54 -28.83 -14.79 0.44
CA MET A 54 -27.68 -14.87 1.35
C MET A 54 -27.63 -13.73 2.38
N ARG A 55 -28.41 -12.66 2.20
CA ARG A 55 -28.45 -11.47 3.08
C ARG A 55 -29.23 -11.71 4.38
N LYS A 56 -28.87 -12.78 5.08
CA LYS A 56 -29.47 -13.17 6.37
C LYS A 56 -28.49 -12.82 7.48
N HIS A 57 -29.02 -12.42 8.63
CA HIS A 57 -28.20 -12.16 9.81
C HIS A 57 -27.61 -13.48 10.34
N LYS A 58 -26.41 -13.81 9.88
CA LYS A 58 -25.70 -15.04 10.22
C LYS A 58 -24.21 -14.81 10.00
N LEU A 59 -23.39 -15.23 10.96
CA LEU A 59 -21.94 -15.22 10.83
C LEU A 59 -21.48 -16.47 10.06
N LEU A 60 -20.71 -16.26 9.01
CA LEU A 60 -20.15 -17.30 8.16
C LEU A 60 -18.62 -17.21 8.17
N THR A 61 -17.97 -18.34 7.96
CA THR A 61 -16.53 -18.41 7.73
C THR A 61 -16.24 -18.41 6.24
N LEU A 62 -15.33 -17.54 5.81
CA LEU A 62 -14.84 -17.48 4.43
C LEU A 62 -13.36 -17.81 4.44
N ASP A 63 -12.97 -18.79 3.63
CA ASP A 63 -11.57 -19.16 3.41
C ASP A 63 -11.21 -18.70 1.99
N GLN A 64 -10.25 -17.79 1.87
CA GLN A 64 -9.74 -17.32 0.58
C GLN A 64 -8.31 -16.81 0.71
N ASP A 65 -7.55 -16.85 -0.39
CA ASP A 65 -6.28 -16.12 -0.44
C ASP A 65 -6.56 -14.61 -0.39
N TYR A 66 -5.67 -13.88 0.27
CA TYR A 66 -5.84 -12.47 0.53
C TYR A 66 -4.49 -11.77 0.58
N ASN A 67 -4.47 -10.51 0.17
CA ASN A 67 -3.26 -9.72 0.08
C ASN A 67 -3.33 -8.46 0.94
N TYR A 68 -2.16 -8.02 1.40
CA TYR A 68 -1.95 -6.71 1.98
C TYR A 68 -0.87 -5.95 1.22
N ILE A 69 -1.18 -4.72 0.86
CA ILE A 69 -0.17 -3.71 0.51
C ILE A 69 0.39 -3.18 1.83
N VAL A 70 1.70 -3.25 2.00
CA VAL A 70 2.39 -2.63 3.14
C VAL A 70 3.16 -1.43 2.63
N SER A 71 2.79 -0.24 3.10
CA SER A 71 3.40 1.00 2.61
C SER A 71 3.57 2.04 3.72
N TYR A 72 4.00 3.24 3.35
CA TYR A 72 4.24 4.36 4.26
C TYR A 72 3.55 5.61 3.74
N THR A 73 2.97 6.39 4.65
CA THR A 73 2.33 7.67 4.33
C THR A 73 2.52 8.69 5.46
N ARG A 74 2.15 9.95 5.18
CA ARG A 74 2.11 11.05 6.16
C ARG A 74 0.73 11.18 6.77
N GLU A 75 0.67 11.77 7.96
CA GLU A 75 -0.58 12.05 8.66
C GLU A 75 -1.59 12.83 7.80
N ASP A 76 -1.13 13.86 7.10
CA ASP A 76 -1.98 14.77 6.33
C ASP A 76 -2.52 14.15 5.02
N LEU A 77 -2.01 12.99 4.61
CA LEU A 77 -2.41 12.31 3.37
C LEU A 77 -3.45 11.20 3.60
N LYS A 78 -3.73 10.84 4.85
CA LYS A 78 -4.57 9.68 5.19
C LYS A 78 -5.96 9.71 4.57
N GLU A 79 -6.63 10.85 4.66
CA GLU A 79 -8.02 10.97 4.17
C GLU A 79 -8.08 10.78 2.64
N GLU A 80 -7.17 11.43 1.91
CA GLU A 80 -7.10 11.27 0.46
C GLU A 80 -6.65 9.87 0.05
N LEU A 81 -5.71 9.26 0.78
CA LEU A 81 -5.29 7.88 0.58
C LEU A 81 -6.47 6.92 0.71
N VAL A 82 -7.25 7.03 1.80
CA VAL A 82 -8.44 6.19 2.02
C VAL A 82 -9.41 6.34 0.84
N ARG A 83 -9.75 7.59 0.48
CA ARG A 83 -10.65 7.87 -0.63
C ARG A 83 -10.19 7.26 -1.96
N VAL A 84 -8.91 7.39 -2.29
CA VAL A 84 -8.36 6.86 -3.56
C VAL A 84 -8.28 5.33 -3.53
N ALA A 85 -7.88 4.74 -2.41
CA ALA A 85 -7.82 3.30 -2.24
C ALA A 85 -9.21 2.66 -2.34
N GLU A 86 -10.22 3.20 -1.64
CA GLU A 86 -11.60 2.73 -1.69
C GLU A 86 -12.19 2.87 -3.10
N ALA A 87 -11.94 3.98 -3.79
CA ALA A 87 -12.43 4.18 -5.17
C ALA A 87 -11.78 3.23 -6.18
N THR A 88 -10.61 2.68 -5.87
CA THR A 88 -9.86 1.76 -6.74
C THR A 88 -10.11 0.29 -6.35
N SER A 89 -10.52 0.04 -5.11
CA SER A 89 -10.78 -1.28 -4.59
C SER A 89 -12.02 -1.90 -5.23
N LEU A 90 -11.98 -3.21 -5.46
CA LEU A 90 -13.12 -3.99 -5.92
C LEU A 90 -13.89 -4.62 -4.75
N GLU A 91 -13.35 -4.49 -3.53
CA GLU A 91 -13.93 -5.08 -2.34
C GLU A 91 -15.14 -4.27 -1.86
N GLU A 92 -16.08 -4.96 -1.23
CA GLU A 92 -17.16 -4.31 -0.51
C GLU A 92 -16.64 -3.44 0.65
N VAL A 93 -15.57 -3.89 1.30
CA VAL A 93 -14.86 -3.16 2.35
C VAL A 93 -13.37 -3.22 2.07
N CYS A 94 -12.80 -2.10 1.62
CA CYS A 94 -11.35 -1.95 1.51
C CYS A 94 -10.78 -1.75 2.93
N MET A 95 -10.24 -2.79 3.55
CA MET A 95 -9.69 -2.69 4.90
C MET A 95 -8.38 -1.89 4.88
N ILE A 96 -8.39 -0.74 5.54
CA ILE A 96 -7.23 0.16 5.65
C ILE A 96 -6.92 0.41 7.12
N SER A 97 -5.66 0.26 7.51
CA SER A 97 -5.21 0.60 8.87
C SER A 97 -3.88 1.35 8.85
N PHE A 98 -3.72 2.25 9.81
CA PHE A 98 -2.51 3.07 9.97
C PHE A 98 -1.88 2.79 11.31
N LEU A 99 -0.61 2.38 11.31
CA LEU A 99 0.17 2.12 12.50
C LEU A 99 1.21 3.24 12.69
N PRO A 100 1.20 3.96 13.83
CA PRO A 100 2.27 4.88 14.15
C PRO A 100 3.58 4.09 14.32
N MET A 101 4.69 4.69 13.91
CA MET A 101 5.96 4.00 13.85
C MET A 101 7.12 4.88 14.32
N GLU A 102 8.12 4.24 14.91
CA GLU A 102 9.43 4.84 15.13
C GLU A 102 10.30 4.61 13.89
N LEU A 103 10.91 5.68 13.40
CA LEU A 103 11.72 5.68 12.19
C LEU A 103 13.19 5.82 12.56
N ASN A 104 14.05 5.04 11.91
CA ASN A 104 15.46 5.41 11.84
C ASN A 104 15.64 6.64 10.93
N GLU A 105 16.80 7.29 11.04
CA GLU A 105 17.09 8.53 10.32
C GLU A 105 17.04 8.34 8.79
N SER A 106 17.61 7.24 8.27
CA SER A 106 17.64 6.96 6.83
C SER A 106 16.23 6.81 6.23
N LEU A 107 15.34 6.09 6.89
CA LEU A 107 13.96 5.92 6.42
C LEU A 107 13.18 7.23 6.53
N ARG A 108 13.41 8.02 7.59
CA ARG A 108 12.83 9.36 7.69
C ARG A 108 13.24 10.23 6.52
N ASN A 109 14.53 10.29 6.20
CA ASN A 109 15.06 11.09 5.10
C ASN A 109 14.49 10.66 3.75
N LEU A 110 14.35 9.33 3.51
CA LEU A 110 13.72 8.81 2.31
C LEU A 110 12.26 9.26 2.18
N LEU A 111 11.49 9.17 3.27
CA LEU A 111 10.09 9.58 3.28
C LEU A 111 9.95 11.09 3.07
N ASP A 112 10.75 11.89 3.77
CA ASP A 112 10.77 13.35 3.61
C ASP A 112 11.05 13.73 2.15
N ALA A 113 12.06 13.12 1.51
CA ALA A 113 12.38 13.36 0.10
C ALA A 113 11.29 12.86 -0.87
N THR A 114 10.65 11.73 -0.57
CA THR A 114 9.62 11.14 -1.45
C THR A 114 8.38 12.01 -1.54
N PHE A 115 7.99 12.64 -0.42
CA PHE A 115 6.80 13.49 -0.34
C PHE A 115 7.10 14.98 -0.52
N GLU A 116 8.35 15.35 -0.79
CA GLU A 116 8.75 16.71 -1.10
C GLU A 116 8.15 17.15 -2.45
N GLY A 117 7.70 18.42 -2.54
CA GLY A 117 7.22 18.99 -3.79
C GLY A 117 5.94 18.39 -4.38
N ARG A 118 5.23 17.53 -3.62
CA ARG A 118 4.02 16.82 -4.09
C ARG A 118 2.98 17.71 -4.78
N GLU A 119 2.75 18.92 -4.28
CA GLU A 119 1.69 19.80 -4.82
C GLU A 119 1.95 20.25 -6.27
N ASP A 120 3.22 20.23 -6.70
CA ASP A 120 3.66 20.67 -8.03
C ASP A 120 4.15 19.52 -8.91
N SER A 121 4.05 18.28 -8.42
CA SER A 121 4.69 17.12 -9.04
C SER A 121 3.82 16.45 -10.11
N ALA A 122 4.46 16.08 -11.22
CA ALA A 122 3.85 15.23 -12.24
C ALA A 122 3.75 13.77 -11.75
N ALA A 123 2.98 12.94 -12.46
CA ALA A 123 2.91 11.52 -12.16
C ALA A 123 4.33 10.90 -12.24
N PRO A 124 4.72 10.00 -11.32
CA PRO A 124 6.03 9.37 -11.33
C PRO A 124 6.30 8.62 -12.65
N GLU A 125 7.50 8.79 -13.20
CA GLU A 125 7.92 8.07 -14.39
C GLU A 125 8.51 6.70 -14.01
N PRO A 126 8.13 5.61 -14.71
CA PRO A 126 8.68 4.29 -14.44
C PRO A 126 10.15 4.24 -14.89
N VAL A 127 11.01 3.71 -14.02
CA VAL A 127 12.42 3.44 -14.32
C VAL A 127 12.69 1.95 -14.10
N ASP A 128 13.48 1.34 -15.00
CA ASP A 128 13.93 -0.03 -14.82
C ASP A 128 14.83 -0.11 -13.57
N ALA A 129 14.39 -0.87 -12.57
CA ALA A 129 15.07 -0.97 -11.29
C ALA A 129 16.48 -1.58 -11.42
N VAL A 130 16.68 -2.53 -12.35
CA VAL A 130 17.98 -3.16 -12.57
C VAL A 130 18.95 -2.14 -13.18
N ALA A 131 18.49 -1.33 -14.13
CA ALA A 131 19.26 -0.21 -14.66
C ALA A 131 19.56 0.82 -13.56
N ALA A 132 18.58 1.24 -12.75
CA ALA A 132 18.76 2.23 -11.69
C ALA A 132 19.78 1.79 -10.60
N LEU A 133 19.81 0.50 -10.25
CA LEU A 133 20.77 -0.06 -9.28
C LEU A 133 22.22 -0.08 -9.79
N THR A 134 22.43 0.04 -11.11
CA THR A 134 23.76 0.19 -11.73
C THR A 134 24.26 1.64 -11.76
N PHE A 135 23.40 2.64 -11.50
CA PHE A 135 23.76 4.06 -11.58
C PHE A 135 24.13 4.73 -10.26
N VAL A 136 23.95 4.08 -9.11
CA VAL A 136 24.42 4.64 -7.83
C VAL A 136 25.92 4.38 -7.70
N PRO A 137 26.78 5.42 -7.78
CA PRO A 137 28.23 5.24 -7.66
C PRO A 137 28.55 4.60 -6.31
N SER A 138 29.46 3.63 -6.28
CA SER A 138 29.85 2.94 -5.04
C SER A 138 30.36 3.88 -3.94
N ALA A 139 30.80 5.09 -4.33
CA ALA A 139 31.24 6.14 -3.42
C ALA A 139 30.10 6.78 -2.60
N GLU A 140 28.84 6.70 -3.07
CA GLU A 140 27.68 7.33 -2.43
C GLU A 140 26.92 6.39 -1.47
N VAL A 141 27.23 5.09 -1.48
CA VAL A 141 26.66 4.10 -0.55
C VAL A 141 27.78 3.17 -0.05
N PRO A 142 28.54 3.58 0.98
CA PRO A 142 29.72 2.84 1.47
C PRO A 142 29.39 1.45 2.02
N GLU A 143 28.15 1.24 2.47
CA GLU A 143 27.71 0.03 3.15
C GLU A 143 26.51 -0.60 2.43
N ARG A 144 26.68 -1.01 1.16
CA ARG A 144 25.73 -1.94 0.53
C ARG A 144 25.68 -3.21 1.40
N THR A 145 24.60 -3.37 2.17
CA THR A 145 24.32 -4.63 2.86
C THR A 145 23.86 -5.64 1.81
N LYS A 146 24.87 -6.36 1.29
CA LYS A 146 24.84 -7.48 0.32
C LYS A 146 24.86 -7.07 -1.15
N SER A 147 25.94 -7.50 -1.80
CA SER A 147 26.06 -7.59 -3.25
C SER A 147 24.92 -8.44 -3.83
N SER A 148 24.13 -7.86 -4.72
CA SER A 148 23.28 -8.60 -5.62
C SER A 148 24.15 -9.09 -6.80
N PHE A 149 24.80 -10.24 -6.62
CA PHE A 149 25.25 -11.09 -7.72
C PHE A 149 24.19 -12.18 -7.92
#